data_AF-A0A969HUK7-F1
#
_entry.id   AF-A0A969HUK7-F1
#
_cell.length_a   1.000
_cell.length_b   1.000
_cell.length_c   1.000
_cell.angle_alpha   90.00
_cell.angle_beta   90.00
_cell.angle_gamma   90.00
#
_symmetry.space_group_name_H-M   'P 1'
#
loop_
_entity.id
_entity.type
_entity.pdbx_description
1 polymer ?
#
loop_
_entity_poly.entity_id
_entity_poly.type
_entity_poly.pdbx_seq_one_letter_code
_entity_poly.pdbx_strand_id
1 'polypeptide(L)'
;MLGQRFLGTYPQMEWVRMTGHEIPFQHAMLPTGNGTVEASPVLLAQSLNDRAMATLDIVRDGDGFRVTDHRCGLMGMKPVKVTGSAFAGFDRDEYTTLAERPDRLLFIYLDVFWRYASTNQMLGTNHAHYIPAEQVRDVVLHTFHALVSMSIQHLIYEMGKTCLTVFPR
;
A
#
# COMPACT_ATOMS: atom_id res chain seq x y z
N MET A 1 1.70 9.62 -21.34
CA MET A 1 1.99 8.35 -20.60
C MET A 1 2.08 7.17 -21.57
N LEU A 2 2.68 6.04 -21.16
CA LEU A 2 2.86 4.84 -22.01
C LEU A 2 1.53 4.30 -22.57
N GLY A 3 0.46 4.23 -21.78
CA GLY A 3 -0.84 3.74 -22.25
C GLY A 3 -1.46 4.60 -23.37
N GLN A 4 -1.33 5.93 -23.27
CA GLN A 4 -1.75 6.85 -24.34
C GLN A 4 -0.93 6.65 -25.62
N ARG A 5 0.39 6.40 -25.49
CA ARG A 5 1.23 6.08 -26.66
C ARG A 5 0.80 4.77 -27.30
N PHE A 6 0.49 3.75 -26.49
CA PHE A 6 0.03 2.45 -26.99
C PHE A 6 -1.28 2.57 -27.78
N LEU A 7 -2.29 3.26 -27.22
CA LEU A 7 -3.57 3.50 -27.92
C LEU A 7 -3.40 4.44 -29.12
N GLY A 8 -2.48 5.40 -29.08
CA GLY A 8 -2.18 6.27 -30.23
C GLY A 8 -1.50 5.52 -31.39
N THR A 9 -0.66 4.53 -31.08
CA THR A 9 0.08 3.75 -32.10
C THR A 9 -0.77 2.65 -32.73
N TYR A 10 -1.71 2.05 -31.99
CA TYR A 10 -2.53 0.94 -32.47
C TYR A 10 -4.02 1.31 -32.53
N PRO A 11 -4.54 1.75 -33.70
CA PRO A 11 -5.92 2.21 -33.85
C PRO A 11 -6.99 1.17 -33.49
N GLN A 12 -6.68 -0.12 -33.70
CA GLN A 12 -7.56 -1.24 -33.37
C GLN A 12 -7.71 -1.49 -31.86
N MET A 13 -6.88 -0.84 -31.02
CA MET A 13 -6.99 -0.96 -29.57
C MET A 13 -7.92 0.13 -29.02
N GLU A 14 -8.94 -0.30 -28.28
CA GLU A 14 -9.97 0.56 -27.69
C GLU A 14 -9.64 0.98 -26.26
N TRP A 15 -8.95 0.10 -25.52
CA TRP A 15 -8.58 0.32 -24.12
C TRP A 15 -7.28 -0.39 -23.78
N VAL A 16 -6.62 0.08 -22.71
CA VAL A 16 -5.42 -0.54 -22.15
C VAL A 16 -5.45 -0.44 -20.64
N ARG A 17 -5.13 -1.56 -19.97
CA ARG A 17 -4.83 -1.59 -18.54
C ARG A 17 -3.34 -1.75 -18.35
N MET A 18 -2.77 -0.90 -17.51
CA MET A 18 -1.36 -0.93 -17.15
C MET A 18 -1.23 -1.17 -15.66
N THR A 19 -0.35 -2.09 -15.26
CA THR A 19 0.03 -2.26 -13.86
C THR A 19 1.54 -2.17 -13.73
N GLY A 20 2.00 -1.30 -12.82
CA GLY A 20 3.39 -1.20 -12.41
C GLY A 20 3.55 -1.72 -11.00
N HIS A 21 4.60 -2.52 -10.79
CA HIS A 21 5.06 -2.94 -9.48
C HIS A 21 6.44 -2.33 -9.26
N GLU A 22 6.62 -1.67 -8.13
CA GLU A 22 7.93 -1.19 -7.73
C GLU A 22 8.88 -2.38 -7.50
N ILE A 23 10.12 -2.21 -7.91
CA ILE A 23 11.25 -3.04 -7.49
C ILE A 23 12.04 -2.17 -6.51
N PRO A 24 11.78 -2.27 -5.19
CA PRO A 24 12.33 -1.31 -4.23
C PRO A 24 13.81 -1.57 -3.99
N PHE A 25 14.57 -0.49 -3.89
CA PHE A 25 16.00 -0.49 -3.56
C PHE A 25 16.25 0.40 -2.36
N GLN A 26 17.15 -0.02 -1.47
CA GLN A 26 17.60 0.75 -0.31
C GLN A 26 19.11 0.89 -0.37
N HIS A 27 19.65 1.97 0.19
CA HIS A 27 21.10 2.10 0.31
C HIS A 27 21.69 0.95 1.13
N ALA A 28 22.74 0.32 0.61
CA ALA A 28 23.43 -0.73 1.33
C ALA A 28 24.14 -0.15 2.56
N MET A 29 23.96 -0.78 3.72
CA MET A 29 24.63 -0.40 4.96
C MET A 29 26.02 -1.05 5.01
N LEU A 30 27.07 -0.24 4.98
CA LEU A 30 28.47 -0.69 4.88
C LEU A 30 29.26 -0.31 6.13
N PRO A 31 30.14 -1.19 6.64
CA PRO A 31 31.05 -0.84 7.71
C PRO A 31 32.05 0.21 7.23
N THR A 32 32.35 1.17 8.11
CA THR A 32 33.35 2.20 7.88
C THR A 32 34.66 1.85 8.61
N GLY A 33 35.77 2.48 8.22
CA GLY A 33 37.08 2.23 8.83
C GLY A 33 37.19 2.64 10.31
N ASN A 34 36.19 3.32 10.87
CA ASN A 34 36.14 3.73 12.27
C ASN A 34 35.16 2.87 13.12
N GLY A 35 34.61 1.79 12.55
CA GLY A 35 33.71 0.87 13.25
C GLY A 35 32.24 1.28 13.26
N THR A 36 31.84 2.33 12.53
CA THR A 36 30.42 2.65 12.30
C THR A 36 29.87 1.91 11.07
N VAL A 37 28.56 1.99 10.86
CA VAL A 37 27.90 1.50 9.64
C VAL A 37 27.14 2.67 9.01
N GLU A 38 27.39 2.93 7.74
CA GLU A 38 26.83 4.06 7.00
C GLU A 38 26.18 3.61 5.69
N ALA A 39 25.21 4.38 5.21
CA ALA A 39 24.52 4.12 3.95
C ALA A 39 25.43 4.48 2.76
N SER A 40 25.66 3.53 1.84
CA SER A 40 26.44 3.79 0.63
C SER A 40 25.71 4.73 -0.32
N PRO A 41 26.30 5.83 -0.81
CA PRO A 41 25.65 6.72 -1.77
C PRO A 41 25.53 6.12 -3.18
N VAL A 42 26.22 5.03 -3.46
CA VAL A 42 26.34 4.43 -4.81
C VAL A 42 25.90 2.97 -4.88
N LEU A 43 25.93 2.24 -3.75
CA LEU A 43 25.51 0.85 -3.71
C LEU A 43 24.11 0.72 -3.12
N LEU A 44 23.19 0.18 -3.93
CA LEU A 44 21.83 -0.12 -3.52
C LEU A 44 21.63 -1.64 -3.40
N ALA A 45 20.93 -2.07 -2.35
CA ALA A 45 20.46 -3.43 -2.16
C ALA A 45 18.96 -3.49 -2.49
N GLN A 46 18.56 -4.52 -3.22
CA GLN A 46 17.14 -4.75 -3.47
C GLN A 46 16.43 -5.13 -2.17
N SER A 47 15.32 -4.46 -1.87
CA SER A 47 14.43 -4.84 -0.77
C SER A 47 13.45 -5.91 -1.25
N LEU A 48 13.23 -6.92 -0.40
CA LEU A 48 12.26 -8.00 -0.65
C LEU A 48 11.00 -7.87 0.23
N ASN A 49 10.86 -6.71 0.89
CA ASN A 49 9.72 -6.41 1.76
C ASN A 49 8.53 -5.93 0.93
N ASP A 50 7.69 -5.08 1.51
CA ASP A 50 6.58 -4.49 0.81
C ASP A 50 7.05 -3.51 -0.29
N ARG A 51 6.19 -3.32 -1.30
CA ARG A 51 6.48 -2.57 -2.52
C ARG A 51 5.25 -1.79 -3.00
N ALA A 52 5.49 -0.62 -3.59
CA ALA A 52 4.42 0.16 -4.19
C ALA A 52 3.89 -0.49 -5.49
N MET A 53 2.65 -0.16 -5.82
CA MET A 53 1.99 -0.55 -7.06
C MET A 53 1.04 0.54 -7.54
N ALA A 54 0.89 0.63 -8.87
CA ALA A 54 -0.17 1.40 -9.49
C ALA A 54 -0.79 0.63 -10.65
N THR A 55 -2.11 0.71 -10.78
CA THR A 55 -2.89 0.25 -11.94
C THR A 55 -3.64 1.44 -12.55
N LEU A 56 -3.67 1.53 -13.88
CA LEU A 56 -4.40 2.54 -14.65
C LEU A 56 -5.14 1.89 -15.82
N ASP A 57 -6.40 2.27 -15.98
CA ASP A 57 -7.24 1.86 -17.10
C ASP A 57 -7.53 3.06 -17.97
N ILE A 58 -7.14 2.99 -19.24
CA ILE A 58 -7.25 4.08 -20.19
C ILE A 58 -8.07 3.58 -21.37
N VAL A 59 -9.06 4.37 -21.77
CA VAL A 59 -9.87 4.14 -22.97
C VAL A 59 -9.62 5.25 -23.98
N ARG A 60 -9.86 4.95 -25.26
CA ARG A 60 -10.02 5.99 -26.29
C ARG A 60 -11.30 6.77 -26.03
N ASP A 61 -11.23 8.08 -26.22
CA ASP A 61 -12.37 8.98 -26.03
C ASP A 61 -12.32 10.08 -27.10
N GLY A 62 -13.05 9.87 -28.20
CA GLY A 62 -12.95 10.69 -29.41
C GLY A 62 -11.52 10.72 -29.97
N ASP A 63 -11.00 11.92 -30.20
CA ASP A 63 -9.61 12.15 -30.62
C ASP A 63 -8.59 12.04 -29.47
N GLY A 64 -9.06 11.78 -28.25
CA GLY A 64 -8.26 11.74 -27.03
C GLY A 64 -8.31 10.41 -26.29
N PHE A 65 -7.94 10.49 -25.01
CA PHE A 65 -7.89 9.35 -24.09
C PHE A 65 -8.42 9.76 -22.72
N ARG A 66 -9.07 8.84 -22.03
CA ARG A 66 -9.60 9.06 -20.68
C ARG A 66 -9.19 7.94 -19.74
N VAL A 67 -8.76 8.31 -18.53
CA VAL A 67 -8.59 7.34 -17.44
C VAL A 67 -9.98 6.99 -16.90
N THR A 68 -10.31 5.70 -16.93
CA THR A 68 -11.60 5.18 -16.46
C THR A 68 -11.51 4.60 -15.06
N ASP A 69 -10.34 4.11 -14.69
CA ASP A 69 -10.08 3.53 -13.38
C ASP A 69 -8.61 3.69 -13.00
N HIS A 70 -8.36 3.78 -11.70
CA HIS A 70 -7.01 3.77 -11.15
C HIS A 70 -7.00 3.09 -9.78
N ARG A 71 -5.84 2.58 -9.40
CA ARG A 71 -5.57 2.07 -8.06
C ARG A 71 -4.10 2.25 -7.74
N CYS A 72 -3.82 2.91 -6.64
CA CYS A 72 -2.49 2.92 -6.04
C CYS A 72 -2.48 1.91 -4.89
N GLY A 73 -1.29 1.43 -4.52
CA GLY A 73 -1.20 0.46 -3.47
C GLY A 73 0.19 0.25 -2.92
N LEU A 74 0.21 -0.40 -1.76
CA LEU A 74 1.38 -0.97 -1.13
C LEU A 74 1.06 -2.44 -0.84
N MET A 75 1.91 -3.34 -1.31
CA MET A 75 1.67 -4.78 -1.20
C MET A 75 2.81 -5.48 -0.51
N GLY A 76 2.48 -6.56 0.21
CA GLY A 76 3.45 -7.45 0.83
C GLY A 76 3.86 -7.05 2.24
N MET A 77 3.08 -6.20 2.92
CA MET A 77 3.35 -5.88 4.32
C MET A 77 3.09 -7.11 5.19
N LYS A 78 4.00 -7.37 6.13
CA LYS A 78 3.93 -8.51 7.06
C LYS A 78 4.24 -8.09 8.50
N PRO A 79 3.45 -7.18 9.11
CA PRO A 79 3.70 -6.76 10.47
C PRO A 79 3.24 -7.80 11.49
N VAL A 80 4.00 -7.94 12.56
CA VAL A 80 3.63 -8.72 13.75
C VAL A 80 3.52 -7.80 14.97
N LYS A 81 2.43 -7.93 15.73
CA LYS A 81 2.23 -7.26 17.00
C LYS A 81 2.15 -8.31 18.11
N VAL A 82 3.03 -8.20 19.10
CA VAL A 82 3.22 -9.26 20.12
C VAL A 82 2.18 -9.24 21.25
N THR A 83 1.47 -8.13 21.43
CA THR A 83 0.43 -7.92 22.46
C THR A 83 -0.53 -6.80 22.03
N GLY A 84 -1.63 -6.59 22.75
CA GLY A 84 -2.63 -5.58 22.45
C GLY A 84 -3.48 -5.97 21.25
N SER A 85 -3.74 -7.28 21.08
CA SER A 85 -4.65 -7.81 20.07
C SER A 85 -5.51 -8.90 20.68
N ALA A 86 -6.79 -8.64 20.84
CA ALA A 86 -7.78 -9.58 21.32
C ALA A 86 -8.45 -10.32 20.17
N PHE A 87 -8.98 -11.49 20.47
CA PHE A 87 -9.95 -12.22 19.67
C PHE A 87 -10.83 -13.02 20.63
N ALA A 88 -11.89 -12.36 21.11
CA ALA A 88 -12.82 -12.84 22.13
C ALA A 88 -14.20 -12.22 21.88
N GLY A 89 -15.25 -12.80 22.46
CA GLY A 89 -16.62 -12.32 22.29
C GLY A 89 -17.22 -12.60 20.92
N PHE A 90 -16.72 -13.62 20.20
CA PHE A 90 -17.31 -14.12 18.96
C PHE A 90 -18.40 -15.15 19.28
N ASP A 91 -19.40 -15.23 18.39
CA ASP A 91 -20.49 -16.21 18.52
C ASP A 91 -19.93 -17.62 18.60
N ARG A 92 -20.55 -18.44 19.46
CA ARG A 92 -20.18 -19.84 19.66
C ARG A 92 -21.33 -20.74 19.29
N ASP A 93 -21.03 -21.71 18.46
CA ASP A 93 -21.93 -22.79 18.04
C ASP A 93 -21.24 -24.15 18.21
N GLU A 94 -21.89 -25.22 17.75
CA GLU A 94 -21.36 -26.58 17.76
C GLU A 94 -20.06 -26.77 16.96
N TYR A 95 -19.70 -25.81 16.09
CA TYR A 95 -18.47 -25.83 15.30
C TYR A 95 -17.34 -25.00 15.91
N THR A 96 -17.63 -24.23 16.98
CA THR A 96 -16.69 -23.27 17.55
C THR A 96 -15.74 -23.92 18.55
N THR A 97 -14.60 -24.38 18.04
CA THR A 97 -13.52 -24.99 18.85
C THR A 97 -12.47 -23.98 19.29
N LEU A 98 -12.41 -22.82 18.64
CA LEU A 98 -11.39 -21.82 18.91
C LEU A 98 -11.58 -21.22 20.31
N ALA A 99 -10.49 -21.20 21.08
CA ALA A 99 -10.44 -20.57 22.39
C ALA A 99 -10.39 -19.05 22.25
N GLU A 100 -11.08 -18.35 23.15
CA GLU A 100 -10.96 -16.91 23.26
C GLU A 100 -9.54 -16.53 23.71
N ARG A 101 -9.03 -15.45 23.15
CA ARG A 101 -7.74 -14.88 23.50
C ARG A 101 -7.93 -13.40 23.80
N PRO A 102 -8.00 -12.99 25.08
CA PRO A 102 -8.09 -11.57 25.42
C PRO A 102 -6.83 -10.80 25.02
N ASP A 103 -5.70 -11.51 24.86
CA ASP A 103 -4.51 -11.02 24.19
C ASP A 103 -3.82 -12.16 23.43
N ARG A 104 -3.24 -11.83 22.27
CA ARG A 104 -2.46 -12.74 21.43
C ARG A 104 -1.44 -11.99 20.58
N LEU A 105 -0.39 -12.71 20.20
CA LEU A 105 0.42 -12.33 19.07
C LEU A 105 -0.46 -12.33 17.80
N LEU A 106 -0.45 -11.22 17.08
CA LEU A 106 -1.16 -11.07 15.82
C LEU A 106 -0.16 -10.81 14.70
N PHE A 107 -0.04 -11.78 13.80
CA PHE A 107 0.76 -11.68 12.58
C PHE A 107 -0.17 -11.59 11.39
N ILE A 108 -0.10 -10.51 10.61
CA ILE A 108 -0.98 -10.27 9.46
C ILE A 108 -0.18 -10.04 8.19
N TYR A 109 -0.80 -10.40 7.07
CA TYR A 109 -0.32 -10.11 5.73
C TYR A 109 -1.30 -9.08 5.17
N LEU A 110 -0.79 -7.94 4.75
CA LEU A 110 -1.62 -6.79 4.42
C LEU A 110 -1.18 -6.18 3.10
N ASP A 111 -2.14 -6.03 2.21
CA ASP A 111 -2.04 -5.17 1.03
C ASP A 111 -3.02 -4.01 1.23
N VAL A 112 -2.55 -2.79 0.97
CA VAL A 112 -3.30 -1.56 1.16
C VAL A 112 -3.47 -0.89 -0.18
N PHE A 113 -4.70 -0.55 -0.54
CA PHE A 113 -5.02 0.11 -1.81
C PHE A 113 -5.78 1.39 -1.57
N TRP A 114 -5.53 2.39 -2.40
CA TRP A 114 -6.25 3.65 -2.37
C TRP A 114 -6.51 4.19 -3.77
N ARG A 115 -7.46 5.11 -3.84
CA ARG A 115 -7.84 5.85 -5.04
C ARG A 115 -7.97 7.32 -4.66
N TYR A 116 -7.32 8.18 -5.45
CA TYR A 116 -7.60 9.60 -5.44
C TYR A 116 -9.04 9.88 -5.89
N ALA A 117 -9.68 10.90 -5.33
CA ALA A 117 -10.98 11.38 -5.78
C ALA A 117 -10.93 11.94 -7.21
N SER A 118 -9.77 12.43 -7.64
CA SER A 118 -9.55 13.00 -8.97
C SER A 118 -8.31 12.43 -9.64
N THR A 119 -8.43 12.02 -10.90
CA THR A 119 -7.29 11.59 -11.73
C THR A 119 -6.32 12.72 -12.00
N ASN A 120 -6.76 13.98 -11.98
CA ASN A 120 -5.89 15.15 -12.13
C ASN A 120 -4.96 15.33 -10.93
N GLN A 121 -5.44 15.04 -9.71
CA GLN A 121 -4.60 15.08 -8.52
C GLN A 121 -3.52 13.98 -8.55
N MET A 122 -3.89 12.79 -9.02
CA MET A 122 -2.98 11.67 -9.20
C MET A 122 -1.91 11.94 -10.27
N LEU A 123 -2.28 12.55 -11.40
CA LEU A 123 -1.41 12.78 -12.55
C LEU A 123 -0.69 14.15 -12.55
N GLY A 124 -0.91 14.95 -11.50
CA GLY A 124 -0.33 16.30 -11.39
C GLY A 124 1.19 16.26 -11.38
N THR A 125 1.83 16.99 -12.29
CA THR A 125 3.30 16.99 -12.47
C THR A 125 4.08 17.62 -11.32
N ASN A 126 3.42 18.46 -10.53
CA ASN A 126 4.01 19.08 -9.33
C ASN A 126 3.92 18.17 -8.09
N HIS A 127 3.26 17.00 -8.20
CA HIS A 127 3.07 16.04 -7.11
C HIS A 127 2.44 16.64 -5.83
N ALA A 128 1.77 17.79 -5.91
CA ALA A 128 1.22 18.49 -4.74
C ALA A 128 0.19 17.64 -3.99
N HIS A 129 -0.50 16.76 -4.71
CA HIS A 129 -1.50 15.85 -4.15
C HIS A 129 -1.03 14.42 -3.99
N TYR A 130 0.23 14.11 -4.32
CA TYR A 130 0.75 12.75 -4.28
C TYR A 130 0.74 12.20 -2.84
N ILE A 131 0.28 10.97 -2.70
CA ILE A 131 0.31 10.17 -1.48
C ILE A 131 1.43 9.13 -1.64
N PRO A 132 2.59 9.32 -0.98
CA PRO A 132 3.67 8.34 -0.99
C PRO A 132 3.24 7.04 -0.31
N ALA A 133 3.60 5.90 -0.90
CA ALA A 133 3.25 4.59 -0.36
C ALA A 133 3.90 4.34 1.01
N GLU A 134 5.08 4.91 1.25
CA GLU A 134 5.81 4.87 2.51
C GLU A 134 5.06 5.60 3.61
N GLN A 135 4.44 6.75 3.32
CA GLN A 135 3.62 7.45 4.32
C GLN A 135 2.35 6.65 4.65
N VAL A 136 1.76 5.96 3.68
CA VAL A 136 0.63 5.05 3.93
C VAL A 136 1.09 3.89 4.84
N ARG A 137 2.26 3.30 4.57
CA ARG A 137 2.89 2.27 5.42
C ARG A 137 2.99 2.76 6.86
N ASP A 138 3.54 3.95 7.06
CA ASP A 138 3.79 4.51 8.39
C ASP A 138 2.49 4.75 9.16
N VAL A 139 1.46 5.29 8.51
CA VAL A 139 0.14 5.50 9.11
C VAL A 139 -0.52 4.17 9.50
N VAL A 140 -0.43 3.16 8.64
CA VAL A 140 -0.97 1.81 8.89
C VAL A 140 -0.25 1.15 10.07
N LEU A 141 1.08 1.19 10.09
CA LEU A 141 1.89 0.62 11.18
C LEU A 141 1.67 1.36 12.51
N HIS A 142 1.57 2.69 12.46
CA HIS A 142 1.24 3.51 13.62
C HIS A 142 -0.12 3.13 14.21
N THR A 143 -1.14 3.00 13.35
CA THR A 143 -2.48 2.59 13.78
C THR A 143 -2.44 1.20 14.41
N PHE A 144 -1.70 0.26 13.82
CA PHE A 144 -1.54 -1.08 14.40
C PHE A 144 -0.88 -1.04 15.77
N HIS A 145 0.17 -0.23 15.92
CA HIS A 145 0.87 -0.05 17.19
C HIS A 145 -0.07 0.51 18.28
N ALA A 146 -0.78 1.61 17.99
CA ALA A 146 -1.57 2.35 18.97
C ALA A 146 -2.88 1.64 19.37
N LEU A 147 -3.51 0.90 18.47
CA LEU A 147 -4.83 0.32 18.69
C LEU A 147 -4.77 -1.01 19.46
N VAL A 148 -5.56 -1.17 20.53
CA VAL A 148 -5.91 -2.49 21.06
C VAL A 148 -6.99 -3.08 20.15
N SER A 149 -6.59 -3.95 19.23
CA SER A 149 -7.52 -4.50 18.23
C SER A 149 -8.38 -5.62 18.83
N MET A 150 -9.66 -5.70 18.44
CA MET A 150 -10.59 -6.76 18.88
C MET A 150 -10.71 -7.89 17.85
N SER A 151 -10.28 -7.61 16.63
CA SER A 151 -10.27 -8.51 15.49
C SER A 151 -9.45 -7.86 14.37
N ILE A 152 -9.13 -8.62 13.32
CA ILE A 152 -8.50 -8.06 12.12
C ILE A 152 -9.46 -7.06 11.44
N GLN A 153 -10.75 -7.33 11.44
CA GLN A 153 -11.78 -6.47 10.85
C GLN A 153 -11.84 -5.11 11.55
N HIS A 154 -11.79 -5.07 12.89
CA HIS A 154 -11.70 -3.83 13.64
C HIS A 154 -10.41 -3.07 13.30
N LEU A 155 -9.28 -3.79 13.25
CA LEU A 155 -7.98 -3.19 12.93
C LEU A 155 -7.95 -2.54 11.55
N ILE A 156 -8.35 -3.24 10.49
CA ILE A 156 -8.29 -2.71 9.12
C ILE A 156 -9.29 -1.56 8.91
N TYR A 157 -10.41 -1.57 9.64
CA TYR A 157 -11.37 -0.47 9.61
C TYR A 157 -10.75 0.82 10.17
N GLU A 158 -10.13 0.74 11.35
CA GLU A 158 -9.47 1.91 11.97
C GLU A 158 -8.24 2.35 11.17
N MET A 159 -7.47 1.43 10.58
CA MET A 159 -6.38 1.77 9.64
C MET A 159 -6.92 2.58 8.44
N GLY A 160 -7.97 2.08 7.78
CA GLY A 160 -8.56 2.76 6.63
C GLY A 160 -9.10 4.15 6.98
N LYS A 161 -9.82 4.26 8.11
CA LYS A 161 -10.32 5.53 8.62
C LYS A 161 -9.19 6.51 8.95
N THR A 162 -8.10 6.03 9.54
CA THR A 162 -6.93 6.86 9.87
C THR A 162 -6.24 7.34 8.58
N CYS A 163 -6.04 6.47 7.60
CA CYS A 163 -5.51 6.86 6.29
C CYS A 163 -6.36 7.92 5.60
N LEU A 164 -7.70 7.77 5.57
CA LEU A 164 -8.59 8.77 4.98
C LEU A 164 -8.57 10.11 5.72
N THR A 165 -8.34 10.08 7.03
CA THR A 165 -8.21 11.31 7.83
C THR A 165 -6.89 12.03 7.53
N VAL A 166 -5.79 11.29 7.39
CA VAL A 166 -4.46 11.84 7.08
C VAL A 166 -4.37 12.29 5.62
N PHE A 167 -5.06 11.60 4.71
CA PHE A 167 -5.04 11.86 3.27
C PHE A 167 -6.47 12.16 2.75
N PRO A 168 -7.00 13.37 2.94
CA PRO A 168 -8.39 13.71 2.62
C PRO A 168 -8.64 14.01 1.12
N ARG A 169 -7.98 13.29 0.21
CA ARG A 169 -7.91 13.59 -1.25
C ARG A 169 -8.02 12.32 -2.11
#